data_AF-I3ZD37-F1
#
_entry.id   AF-I3ZD37-F1
#
_cell.length_a   1.000
_cell.length_b   1.000
_cell.length_c   1.000
_cell.angle_alpha   90.00
_cell.angle_beta   90.00
_cell.angle_gamma   90.00
#
_symmetry.space_group_name_H-M   'P 1'
#
loop_
_entity.id
_entity.type
_entity.pdbx_description
1 polymer ?
#
loop_
_entity_poly.entity_id
_entity_poly.type
_entity_poly.pdbx_seq_one_letter_code
_entity_poly.pdbx_strand_id
1 'polypeptide(L)'
;MRAIWICGIGGLILAAGAATSRASKPSAFSNQSKPMTATVTVLALSSSSRQSFAGNQEVYLATVDVKGTREFARVIDQYPGFGLPIRPSLLRERTPLKMKVTREPECDLPGSQIFLTQGDAAIFDGSVRDSLRTHASDAIPCYKTLHQTIEIAKK
;
A
#
# COMPACT_ATOMS: atom_id res chain seq x y z
N MET A 1 -45.84 7.29 60.75
CA MET A 1 -45.22 5.95 60.72
C MET A 1 -45.02 5.55 59.26
N ARG A 2 -43.88 4.92 58.96
CA ARG A 2 -43.36 4.59 57.62
C ARG A 2 -44.00 3.33 57.03
N ALA A 3 -44.14 3.27 55.70
CA ALA A 3 -43.94 2.08 54.85
C ALA A 3 -44.07 2.50 53.36
N ILE A 4 -42.96 2.73 52.65
CA ILE A 4 -42.33 1.85 51.63
C ILE A 4 -43.26 1.55 50.45
N TRP A 5 -43.02 2.24 49.32
CA TRP A 5 -43.54 1.90 48.00
C TRP A 5 -42.40 1.43 47.10
N ILE A 6 -42.57 0.23 46.57
CA ILE A 6 -41.72 -0.43 45.58
C ILE A 6 -42.05 0.17 44.22
N CYS A 7 -41.05 0.74 43.53
CA CYS A 7 -41.16 1.05 42.10
C CYS A 7 -40.06 0.28 41.37
N GLY A 8 -40.44 -0.87 40.82
CA GLY A 8 -39.67 -1.61 39.84
C GLY A 8 -40.56 -1.94 38.64
N ILE A 9 -40.49 -1.14 37.58
CA ILE A 9 -40.84 -1.47 36.18
C ILE A 9 -39.98 -0.47 35.36
N GLY A 10 -38.96 -0.82 34.59
CA GLY A 10 -38.88 -1.96 33.68
C GLY A 10 -39.36 -1.57 32.29
N GLY A 11 -38.84 -0.47 31.72
CA GLY A 11 -39.21 0.04 30.39
C GLY A 11 -38.03 0.03 29.43
N LEU A 12 -37.90 -1.05 28.67
CA LEU A 12 -36.89 -1.29 27.64
C LEU A 12 -37.13 -0.35 26.44
N ILE A 13 -36.25 0.62 26.19
CA ILE A 13 -36.27 1.43 24.97
C ILE A 13 -35.58 0.65 23.85
N LEU A 14 -36.37 -0.01 23.00
CA LEU A 14 -35.93 -0.55 21.72
C LEU A 14 -35.77 0.60 20.72
N ALA A 15 -34.60 1.25 20.73
CA ALA A 15 -34.17 2.08 19.62
C ALA A 15 -33.71 1.16 18.48
N ALA A 16 -34.60 0.91 17.51
CA ALA A 16 -34.25 0.24 16.26
C ALA A 16 -33.31 1.16 15.46
N GLY A 17 -32.01 1.02 15.71
CA GLY A 17 -30.96 1.65 14.92
C GLY A 17 -30.98 1.06 13.52
N ALA A 18 -31.54 1.83 12.56
CA ALA A 18 -31.36 1.58 11.15
C ALA A 18 -29.87 1.75 10.81
N ALA A 19 -29.11 0.66 10.88
CA ALA A 19 -27.77 0.60 10.35
C ALA A 19 -27.86 0.68 8.82
N THR A 20 -27.82 1.91 8.28
CA THR A 20 -27.56 2.14 6.87
C THR A 20 -26.13 1.68 6.58
N SER A 21 -25.98 0.40 6.23
CA SER A 21 -24.75 -0.13 5.67
C SER A 21 -24.47 0.61 4.37
N ARG A 22 -23.64 1.65 4.42
CA ARG A 22 -23.04 2.25 3.23
C ARG A 22 -22.27 1.12 2.55
N ALA A 23 -22.79 0.62 1.44
CA ALA A 23 -22.05 -0.26 0.56
C ALA A 23 -20.78 0.47 0.14
N SER A 24 -19.65 0.08 0.72
CA SER A 24 -18.34 0.57 0.33
C SER A 24 -18.16 0.32 -1.15
N LYS A 25 -17.90 1.37 -1.93
CA LYS A 25 -17.59 1.24 -3.36
C LYS A 25 -16.50 0.18 -3.53
N PRO A 26 -16.57 -0.70 -4.54
CA PRO A 26 -15.52 -1.67 -4.80
C PRO A 26 -14.20 -0.94 -4.94
N SER A 27 -13.22 -1.28 -4.11
CA SER A 27 -11.87 -0.75 -4.24
C SER A 27 -11.35 -1.13 -5.62
N ALA A 28 -10.72 -0.20 -6.34
CA ALA A 28 -10.04 -0.51 -7.61
C ALA A 28 -8.99 -1.62 -7.46
N PHE A 29 -8.59 -1.90 -6.21
CA PHE A 29 -7.59 -2.87 -5.81
C PHE A 29 -8.17 -4.26 -5.43
N SER A 30 -9.49 -4.46 -5.56
CA SER A 30 -10.19 -5.67 -5.06
C SER A 30 -10.17 -6.90 -5.99
N ASN A 31 -9.44 -6.88 -7.12
CA ASN A 31 -9.38 -8.02 -8.06
C ASN A 31 -7.93 -8.38 -8.41
N GLN A 32 -7.48 -9.54 -7.92
CA GLN A 32 -6.07 -9.84 -7.63
C GLN A 32 -5.40 -10.76 -8.67
N SER A 33 -5.64 -10.54 -9.96
CA SER A 33 -4.99 -11.36 -10.99
C SER A 33 -4.78 -10.70 -12.35
N LYS A 34 -5.36 -9.51 -12.58
CA LYS A 34 -5.21 -8.80 -13.87
C LYS A 34 -4.25 -7.62 -13.71
N PRO A 35 -3.26 -7.49 -14.62
CA PRO A 35 -2.44 -6.28 -14.67
C PRO A 35 -3.31 -5.04 -14.88
N MET A 36 -3.04 -3.99 -14.11
CA MET A 36 -3.69 -2.69 -14.23
C MET A 36 -2.66 -1.59 -14.42
N THR A 37 -3.00 -0.59 -15.21
CA THR A 37 -2.16 0.59 -15.38
C THR A 37 -2.31 1.49 -14.15
N ALA A 38 -1.19 1.75 -13.49
CA ALA A 38 -1.10 2.65 -12.35
C ALA A 38 -0.06 3.75 -12.60
N THR A 39 -0.26 4.89 -11.96
CA THR A 39 0.80 5.89 -11.77
C THR A 39 1.43 5.64 -10.41
N VAL A 40 2.72 5.35 -10.40
CA VAL A 40 3.48 4.95 -9.23
C VAL A 40 4.54 6.00 -8.94
N THR A 41 4.56 6.51 -7.72
CA THR A 41 5.60 7.41 -7.24
C THR A 41 6.38 6.70 -6.15
N VAL A 42 7.65 6.39 -6.42
CA VAL A 42 8.52 5.72 -5.45
C VAL A 42 8.88 6.68 -4.32
N LEU A 43 8.67 6.19 -3.10
CA LEU A 43 8.89 6.90 -1.84
C LEU A 43 10.11 6.40 -1.09
N ALA A 44 10.46 5.11 -1.18
CA ALA A 44 11.67 4.54 -0.58
C ALA A 44 12.08 3.21 -1.22
N LEU A 45 13.33 2.78 -0.99
CA LEU A 45 13.84 1.45 -1.36
C LEU A 45 13.70 0.48 -0.19
N SER A 46 12.75 -0.45 -0.27
CA SER A 46 12.62 -1.52 0.72
C SER A 46 13.63 -2.63 0.46
N SER A 47 14.18 -3.18 1.55
CA SER A 47 15.37 -4.02 1.54
C SER A 47 15.37 -5.17 0.53
N SER A 48 16.57 -5.33 -0.05
CA SER A 48 17.12 -6.43 -0.84
C SER A 48 16.57 -6.60 -2.25
N SER A 49 17.39 -6.19 -3.23
CA SER A 49 17.33 -6.82 -4.53
C SER A 49 17.56 -8.32 -4.35
N ARG A 50 16.61 -9.14 -4.79
CA ARG A 50 16.77 -10.60 -4.76
C ARG A 50 17.00 -11.08 -6.19
N GLN A 51 18.09 -11.82 -6.41
CA GLN A 51 18.14 -12.70 -7.57
C GLN A 51 17.10 -13.79 -7.33
N SER A 52 15.99 -13.69 -8.05
CA SER A 52 15.04 -14.79 -8.22
C SER A 52 15.55 -15.69 -9.34
N PHE A 53 15.09 -16.94 -9.39
CA PHE A 53 15.34 -17.86 -10.51
C PHE A 53 14.96 -17.23 -11.88
N ALA A 54 14.10 -16.21 -11.89
CA ALA A 54 13.62 -15.52 -13.08
C ALA A 54 14.29 -14.14 -13.35
N GLY A 55 15.31 -13.73 -12.58
CA GLY A 55 16.01 -12.45 -12.81
C GLY A 55 16.27 -11.65 -11.55
N ASN A 56 16.48 -10.35 -11.72
CA ASN A 56 16.64 -9.41 -10.63
C ASN A 56 15.28 -8.87 -10.19
N GLN A 57 15.19 -8.52 -8.92
CA GLN A 57 14.03 -7.89 -8.34
C GLN A 57 14.48 -6.67 -7.54
N GLU A 58 13.74 -5.58 -7.58
CA GLU A 58 13.84 -4.49 -6.61
C GLU A 58 12.50 -4.26 -5.91
N VAL A 59 12.55 -3.82 -4.66
CA VAL A 59 11.36 -3.60 -3.85
C VAL A 59 11.32 -2.14 -3.44
N TYR A 60 10.23 -1.48 -3.77
CA TYR A 60 10.00 -0.08 -3.46
C TYR A 60 8.81 0.04 -2.51
N LEU A 61 8.84 1.08 -1.68
CA LEU A 61 7.62 1.66 -1.12
C LEU A 61 7.21 2.81 -2.00
N ALA A 62 5.92 2.86 -2.33
CA ALA A 62 5.40 3.81 -3.29
C ALA A 62 3.97 4.21 -2.96
N THR A 63 3.56 5.35 -3.51
CA THR A 63 2.15 5.65 -3.71
C THR A 63 1.73 5.08 -5.06
N VAL A 64 0.69 4.25 -5.07
CA VAL A 64 0.09 3.68 -6.27
C VAL A 64 -1.25 4.36 -6.52
N ASP A 65 -1.38 5.03 -7.66
CA ASP A 65 -2.60 5.70 -8.11
C ASP A 65 -3.24 4.91 -9.26
N VAL A 66 -4.44 4.39 -9.02
CA VAL A 66 -5.27 3.75 -10.04
C VAL A 66 -6.57 4.53 -10.18
N LYS A 67 -6.72 5.19 -11.33
CA LYS A 67 -7.92 5.98 -11.69
C LYS A 67 -8.31 7.01 -10.62
N GLY A 68 -7.32 7.67 -9.99
CA GLY A 68 -7.54 8.70 -8.96
C GLY A 68 -7.69 8.15 -7.55
N THR A 69 -7.61 6.83 -7.36
CA THR A 69 -7.56 6.21 -6.03
C THR A 69 -6.11 5.91 -5.69
N ARG A 70 -5.61 6.52 -4.61
CA ARG A 70 -4.23 6.38 -4.16
C ARG A 70 -4.15 5.49 -2.94
N GLU A 71 -3.14 4.65 -2.89
CA GLU A 71 -2.77 3.92 -1.69
C GLU A 71 -1.26 3.83 -1.52
N PHE A 72 -0.82 3.70 -0.27
CA PHE A 72 0.56 3.40 0.07
C PHE A 72 0.78 1.89 -0.04
N ALA A 73 1.76 1.49 -0.83
CA ALA A 73 1.95 0.10 -1.19
C ALA A 73 3.43 -0.25 -1.38
N ARG A 74 3.70 -1.55 -1.34
CA ARG A 74 4.96 -2.17 -1.70
C ARG A 74 4.91 -2.58 -3.17
N VAL A 75 5.86 -2.12 -3.97
CA VAL A 75 5.97 -2.44 -5.40
C VAL A 75 7.22 -3.27 -5.63
N ILE A 76 7.04 -4.45 -6.19
CA ILE A 76 8.07 -5.40 -6.59
C ILE A 76 8.30 -5.20 -8.09
N ASP A 77 9.45 -4.65 -8.44
CA ASP A 77 9.88 -4.49 -9.83
C ASP A 77 10.76 -5.67 -10.24
N GLN A 78 10.35 -6.38 -11.29
CA GLN A 78 11.07 -7.52 -11.82
C GLN A 78 11.72 -7.16 -13.16
N TYR A 79 13.02 -7.43 -13.27
CA TYR A 79 13.81 -7.18 -14.46
C TYR A 79 14.77 -8.34 -14.76
N PRO A 80 15.15 -8.54 -16.04
CA PRO A 80 16.13 -9.56 -16.39
C PRO A 80 17.46 -9.38 -15.62
N GLY A 81 18.23 -10.46 -15.47
CA GLY A 81 19.54 -10.43 -14.79
C GLY A 81 20.52 -9.39 -15.34
N PHE A 82 20.40 -9.08 -16.64
CA PHE A 82 21.18 -8.07 -17.36
C PHE A 82 20.51 -6.69 -17.42
N GLY A 83 19.29 -6.55 -16.90
CA GLY A 83 18.57 -5.28 -16.83
C GLY A 83 19.13 -4.36 -15.75
N LEU A 84 18.98 -3.06 -15.96
CA LEU A 84 19.31 -2.05 -14.96
C LEU A 84 18.05 -1.68 -14.16
N PRO A 85 18.20 -1.33 -12.88
CA PRO A 85 17.08 -0.84 -12.09
C PRO A 85 16.63 0.57 -12.50
N ILE A 86 15.55 1.05 -11.88
CA ILE A 86 15.07 2.41 -12.10
C ILE A 86 16.19 3.39 -11.74
N ARG A 87 16.45 4.35 -12.63
CA ARG A 87 17.55 5.30 -12.46
C ARG A 87 17.42 6.05 -11.13
N PRO A 88 18.47 6.10 -10.30
CA PRO A 88 18.43 6.79 -9.00
C PRO A 88 18.03 8.27 -9.07
N SER A 89 18.24 8.94 -10.20
CA SER A 89 17.77 10.33 -10.40
C SER A 89 16.25 10.42 -10.42
N LEU A 90 15.56 9.51 -11.11
CA LEU A 90 14.09 9.49 -11.17
C LEU A 90 13.47 9.18 -9.81
N LEU A 91 14.15 8.33 -9.02
CA LEU A 91 13.75 8.01 -7.66
C LEU A 91 13.88 9.23 -6.73
N ARG A 92 15.00 9.96 -6.79
CA ARG A 92 15.23 11.19 -6.00
C ARG A 92 14.24 12.30 -6.34
N GLU A 93 13.93 12.46 -7.62
CA GLU A 93 12.99 13.47 -8.11
C GLU A 93 11.52 13.09 -7.86
N ARG A 94 11.25 11.90 -7.29
CA ARG A 94 9.89 11.35 -7.11
C ARG A 94 9.09 11.40 -8.40
N THR A 95 9.75 11.11 -9.53
CA THR A 95 9.12 11.15 -10.85
C THR A 95 7.94 10.18 -10.89
N PRO A 96 6.73 10.61 -11.28
CA PRO A 96 5.62 9.69 -11.46
C PRO A 96 5.89 8.74 -12.63
N LEU A 97 5.76 7.45 -12.37
CA LEU A 97 6.02 6.38 -13.34
C LEU A 97 4.71 5.70 -13.71
N LYS A 98 4.39 5.62 -14.98
CA LYS A 98 3.28 4.82 -15.48
C LYS A 98 3.77 3.38 -15.66
N MET A 99 3.10 2.42 -15.04
CA MET A 99 3.49 1.01 -15.13
C MET A 99 2.29 0.07 -15.03
N LYS A 100 2.46 -1.17 -15.48
CA LYS A 100 1.45 -2.23 -15.29
C LYS A 100 1.74 -2.98 -13.99
N VAL A 101 0.88 -2.78 -12.99
CA VAL A 101 0.98 -3.45 -11.70
C VAL A 101 -0.05 -4.57 -11.60
N THR A 102 0.31 -5.66 -10.93
CA THR A 102 -0.58 -6.77 -10.57
C THR A 102 -0.59 -6.88 -9.05
N ARG A 103 -1.78 -6.94 -8.46
CA ARG A 103 -1.93 -7.09 -7.00
C ARG A 103 -1.58 -8.52 -6.58
N GLU A 104 -0.73 -8.64 -5.56
CA GLU A 104 -0.16 -9.91 -5.10
C GLU A 104 -0.37 -10.03 -3.58
N PRO A 105 -1.49 -10.61 -3.14
CA PRO A 105 -1.95 -10.55 -1.74
C PRO A 105 -1.10 -11.39 -0.81
N GLU A 106 -0.58 -12.49 -1.34
CA GLU A 106 0.36 -13.38 -0.64
C GLU A 106 1.67 -12.69 -0.21
N CYS A 107 2.00 -11.52 -0.78
CA CYS A 107 3.20 -10.76 -0.41
C CYS A 107 2.92 -9.49 0.41
N ASP A 108 1.67 -9.33 0.89
CA ASP A 108 1.34 -8.29 1.87
C ASP A 108 2.13 -8.50 3.15
N LEU A 109 2.62 -7.41 3.71
CA LEU A 109 3.37 -7.43 4.96
C LEU A 109 2.88 -6.31 5.87
N PRO A 110 2.83 -6.53 7.18
CA PRO A 110 2.59 -5.44 8.11
C PRO A 110 3.73 -4.42 8.02
N GLY A 111 3.43 -3.13 8.21
CA GLY A 111 4.43 -2.07 8.15
C GLY A 111 5.65 -2.31 9.04
N SER A 112 5.47 -2.99 10.19
CA SER A 112 6.54 -3.36 11.11
C SER A 112 7.54 -4.38 10.57
N GLN A 113 7.19 -5.13 9.52
CA GLN A 113 8.06 -6.13 8.88
C GLN A 113 8.76 -5.58 7.62
N ILE A 114 8.52 -4.32 7.27
CA ILE A 114 9.12 -3.67 6.10
C ILE A 114 10.40 -2.96 6.54
N PHE A 115 11.52 -3.42 5.99
CA PHE A 115 12.82 -2.83 6.24
C PHE A 115 13.20 -1.88 5.11
N LEU A 116 13.64 -0.68 5.47
CA LEU A 116 14.20 0.32 4.56
C LEU A 116 15.71 0.10 4.40
N THR A 117 16.24 0.33 3.19
CA THR A 117 17.66 0.12 2.89
C THR A 117 18.53 1.17 3.61
N GLN A 118 19.73 0.77 4.05
CA GLN A 118 20.69 1.74 4.59
C GLN A 118 21.07 2.76 3.51
N GLY A 119 20.92 4.05 3.81
CA GLY A 119 21.12 5.13 2.83
C GLY A 119 19.83 5.69 2.21
N ASP A 120 18.65 5.12 2.52
CA ASP A 120 17.37 5.68 2.07
C ASP A 120 17.18 7.13 2.49
N ALA A 121 17.72 7.54 3.64
CA ALA A 121 17.67 8.94 4.09
C ALA A 121 18.40 9.92 3.14
N ALA A 122 19.29 9.43 2.26
CA ALA A 122 19.97 10.25 1.26
C ALA A 122 19.18 10.40 -0.05
N ILE A 123 18.17 9.54 -0.27
CA ILE A 123 17.35 9.50 -1.49
C ILE A 123 15.89 9.93 -1.17
N PHE A 124 15.44 9.75 0.07
CA PHE A 124 14.04 9.83 0.48
C PHE A 124 13.88 10.46 1.86
N ASP A 125 12.73 11.11 2.11
CA ASP A 125 12.50 11.87 3.35
C ASP A 125 12.02 10.96 4.49
N GLY A 126 12.24 11.39 5.74
CA GLY A 126 11.91 10.65 6.96
C GLY A 126 10.44 10.27 7.12
N SER A 127 9.52 10.93 6.42
CA SER A 127 8.06 10.70 6.45
C SER A 127 7.64 9.27 6.11
N VAL A 128 8.44 8.54 5.32
CA VAL A 128 8.16 7.13 5.01
C VAL A 128 8.35 6.24 6.24
N ARG A 129 9.34 6.55 7.08
CA ARG A 129 9.56 5.82 8.35
C ARG A 129 8.41 6.09 9.32
N ASP A 130 7.94 7.34 9.38
CA ASP A 130 6.79 7.70 10.20
C ASP A 130 5.50 7.04 9.69
N SER A 131 5.32 6.94 8.37
CA SER A 131 4.19 6.22 7.77
C SER A 131 4.21 4.73 8.12
N LEU A 132 5.37 4.07 8.00
CA LEU A 132 5.52 2.66 8.41
C LEU A 132 5.30 2.46 9.91
N ARG A 133 5.72 3.41 10.75
CA ARG A 133 5.50 3.36 12.20
C ARG A 133 4.02 3.56 12.55
N THR A 134 3.35 4.50 11.87
CA THR A 134 1.93 4.79 12.09
C THR A 134 1.05 3.61 11.65
N HIS A 135 1.43 2.96 10.55
CA HIS A 135 0.76 1.80 9.97
C HIS A 135 1.49 0.48 10.28
N ALA A 136 2.10 0.39 11.47
CA ALA A 136 2.96 -0.75 11.81
C ALA A 136 2.21 -2.09 11.81
N SER A 137 0.95 -2.10 12.24
CA SER A 137 0.07 -3.27 12.26
C SER A 137 -0.69 -3.50 10.96
N ASP A 138 -0.75 -2.50 10.08
CA ASP A 138 -1.60 -2.54 8.90
C ASP A 138 -0.89 -3.31 7.79
N ALA A 139 -1.64 -4.20 7.13
CA ALA A 139 -1.14 -4.92 5.97
C ALA A 139 -0.92 -3.92 4.82
N ILE A 140 0.35 -3.73 4.45
CA ILE A 140 0.73 -2.88 3.32
C ILE A 140 0.53 -3.70 2.03
N PRO A 141 -0.34 -3.24 1.11
CA PRO A 141 -0.60 -3.94 -0.15
C PRO A 141 0.67 -4.16 -0.96
N CYS A 142 0.80 -5.35 -1.54
CA CYS A 142 1.91 -5.70 -2.41
C CYS A 142 1.49 -5.80 -3.88
N TYR A 143 2.32 -5.23 -4.75
CA TYR A 143 2.17 -5.23 -6.20
C TYR A 143 3.41 -5.77 -6.88
N LYS A 144 3.26 -6.54 -7.96
CA LYS A 144 4.34 -6.87 -8.89
C LYS A 144 4.19 -6.07 -10.17
N THR A 145 5.32 -5.67 -10.74
CA THR A 145 5.41 -5.04 -12.06
C THR A 145 6.58 -5.64 -12.84
N LEU A 146 6.47 -5.61 -14.17
CA LEU A 146 7.60 -5.90 -15.04
C LEU A 146 8.27 -4.58 -15.41
N HIS A 147 9.58 -4.50 -15.20
CA HIS A 147 10.37 -3.28 -15.43
C HIS A 147 10.20 -2.70 -16.84
N GLN A 148 10.04 -3.58 -17.83
CA GLN A 148 9.84 -3.22 -19.24
C GLN A 148 8.55 -2.43 -19.50
N THR A 149 7.62 -2.41 -18.54
CA THR A 149 6.36 -1.67 -18.64
C THR A 149 6.43 -0.27 -18.03
N ILE A 150 7.57 0.09 -17.43
CA ILE A 150 7.77 1.36 -16.74
C ILE A 150 8.05 2.46 -17.77
N GLU A 151 7.19 3.46 -17.77
CA GLU A 151 7.32 4.67 -18.57
C GLU A 151 7.28 5.90 -17.64
N ILE A 152 7.98 6.98 -17.99
CA ILE A 152 7.79 8.25 -17.30
C ILE A 152 6.38 8.75 -17.63
N ALA A 153 5.56 9.04 -16.63
CA ALA A 153 4.26 9.65 -16.87
C ALA A 153 4.47 11.06 -17.45
N LYS A 154 3.88 11.32 -18.61
CA LYS A 154 3.92 12.66 -19.21
C LYS A 154 3.20 13.63 -18.27
N LYS A 155 3.86 14.77 -17.98
CA LYS A 155 3.27 15.88 -17.23
C LYS A 155 2.08 16.48 -17.96
#